data_AF-A0A7C1JBW5-F1
#
_entry.id   AF-A0A7C1JBW5-F1
#
_cell.length_a   1.000
_cell.length_b   1.000
_cell.length_c   1.000
_cell.angle_alpha   90.00
_cell.angle_beta   90.00
_cell.angle_gamma   90.00
#
_symmetry.space_group_name_H-M   'P 1'
#
loop_
_entity.id
_entity.type
_entity.pdbx_description
1 polymer ?
#
loop_
_entity_poly.entity_id
_entity_poly.type
_entity_poly.pdbx_seq_one_letter_code
_entity_poly.pdbx_strand_id
1 'polypeptide(L)' 'KTGAVVTAENASVVGGLGSAVAEVLAERAPAVLRRVGVQDRFIESGGIAELLAHHRMRPADIAARAREALEAKDRLP' A
#
# COMPACT_ATOMS: atom_id res chain seq x y z
N LYS A 1 -11.06 13.66 -4.57
CA LYS A 1 -11.56 14.14 -3.25
C LYS A 1 -10.47 14.10 -2.18
N THR A 2 -9.81 12.97 -1.92
CA THR A 2 -8.84 12.84 -0.81
C THR A 2 -7.40 13.22 -1.17
N GLY A 3 -6.99 13.10 -2.44
CA GLY A 3 -5.63 13.42 -2.91
C GLY A 3 -4.54 12.43 -2.47
N ALA A 4 -4.91 11.44 -1.66
CA ALA A 4 -4.05 10.35 -1.19
C ALA A 4 -4.84 9.05 -1.15
N VAL A 5 -4.15 7.94 -1.47
CA VAL A 5 -4.68 6.59 -1.57
C VAL A 5 -3.73 5.62 -0.89
N VAL A 6 -4.28 4.67 -0.15
CA VAL A 6 -3.57 3.48 0.34
C VAL A 6 -4.28 2.25 -0.19
N THR A 7 -3.55 1.37 -0.86
CA THR A 7 -4.06 0.01 -1.16
C THR A 7 -3.56 -0.96 -0.10
N ALA A 8 -4.38 -1.96 0.23
CA ALA A 8 -4.01 -3.06 1.10
C ALA A 8 -4.47 -4.37 0.47
N GLU A 9 -3.54 -5.29 0.26
CA GLU A 9 -3.80 -6.57 -0.40
C GLU A 9 -3.03 -7.71 0.25
N ASN A 10 -3.65 -8.89 0.36
CA ASN A 10 -2.98 -10.12 0.75
C ASN A 10 -2.35 -10.80 -0.47
N ALA A 11 -1.53 -10.05 -1.19
CA ALA A 11 -0.89 -10.42 -2.45
C ALA A 11 0.39 -9.61 -2.65
N SER A 12 1.14 -9.91 -3.71
CA SER A 12 2.27 -9.08 -4.14
C SER A 12 1.79 -7.68 -4.52
N VAL A 13 2.53 -6.65 -4.10
CA VAL A 13 2.29 -5.28 -4.58
C VAL A 13 2.64 -5.11 -6.07
N VAL A 14 3.33 -6.08 -6.67
CA VAL A 14 3.70 -6.11 -8.09
C VAL A 14 2.59 -6.82 -8.88
N GLY A 15 1.91 -6.06 -9.75
CA GLY A 15 0.84 -6.58 -10.61
C GLY A 15 -0.49 -6.84 -9.89
N GLY A 16 -0.57 -6.52 -8.60
CA GLY A 16 -1.78 -6.67 -7.79
C GLY A 16 -2.69 -5.45 -7.79
N LEU A 17 -3.49 -5.31 -6.73
CA LEU A 17 -4.44 -4.20 -6.53
C LEU A 17 -3.73 -2.84 -6.59
N GLY A 18 -2.57 -2.72 -5.93
CA GLY A 18 -1.77 -1.51 -5.93
C GLY A 18 -1.31 -1.07 -7.31
N SER A 19 -0.98 -2.02 -8.19
CA SER A 19 -0.62 -1.75 -9.59
C SER A 19 -1.82 -1.28 -10.41
N ALA A 20 -2.95 -2.00 -10.32
CA ALA A 20 -4.18 -1.60 -11.02
C ALA A 20 -4.67 -0.20 -10.62
N VAL A 21 -4.59 0.14 -9.33
CA VAL A 21 -4.90 1.50 -8.86
C VAL A 21 -3.88 2.51 -9.39
N ALA A 22 -2.58 2.18 -9.41
CA ALA A 22 -1.54 3.07 -9.93
C ALA A 22 -1.77 3.42 -11.40
N GLU A 23 -2.16 2.46 -12.23
CA GLU A 23 -2.48 2.66 -13.65
C GLU A 23 -3.59 3.71 -13.81
N VAL A 24 -4.71 3.53 -13.11
CA VAL A 24 -5.85 4.47 -13.16
C VAL A 24 -5.46 5.87 -12.65
N LEU A 25 -4.69 5.95 -11.56
CA LEU A 25 -4.23 7.23 -11.01
C LEU A 25 -3.30 7.96 -11.99
N ALA A 26 -2.38 7.24 -12.64
CA ALA A 26 -1.43 7.81 -13.59
C ALA A 26 -2.14 8.39 -14.83
N GLU A 27 -3.20 7.74 -15.31
CA GLU A 27 -3.92 8.17 -16.51
C GLU A 27 -4.96 9.26 -16.24
N ARG A 28 -5.63 9.24 -15.09
CA ARG A 28 -6.88 10.01 -14.90
C ARG A 28 -6.83 11.03 -13.77
N ALA A 29 -6.14 10.74 -12.68
CA ALA A 29 -6.17 11.58 -11.49
C ALA A 29 -4.95 11.32 -10.61
N PRO A 30 -3.79 11.93 -10.91
CA PRO A 30 -2.59 11.76 -10.11
C PRO A 30 -2.85 12.09 -8.64
N ALA A 31 -2.47 11.17 -7.76
CA ALA A 31 -2.61 11.30 -6.31
C ALA A 31 -1.47 10.54 -5.63
N VAL A 32 -1.19 10.87 -4.37
CA VAL A 32 -0.22 10.09 -3.58
C VAL A 32 -0.73 8.67 -3.40
N LEU A 33 0.09 7.68 -3.75
CA LEU A 33 -0.19 6.27 -3.56
C LEU A 33 0.81 5.64 -2.58
N ARG A 34 0.30 4.88 -1.62
CA ARG A 34 1.07 3.92 -0.80
C ARG A 34 0.45 2.54 -0.95
N ARG A 35 1.29 1.51 -1.08
CA ARG A 35 0.85 0.12 -1.31
C ARG A 35 1.25 -0.75 -0.13
N VAL A 36 0.28 -1.40 0.50
CA VAL A 36 0.46 -2.40 1.55
C VAL A 36 0.18 -3.77 0.95
N GLY A 37 1.17 -4.65 1.06
CA GLY A 37 1.12 -6.01 0.54
C GLY A 37 2.52 -6.61 0.59
N VAL A 38 2.65 -7.81 0.05
CA VAL A 38 3.91 -8.52 -0.03
C VAL A 38 4.82 -7.77 -1.00
N GLN A 39 5.99 -7.35 -0.51
CA GLN A 39 7.00 -6.71 -1.35
C GLN A 39 7.63 -7.75 -2.29
N ASP A 40 8.43 -7.31 -3.27
CA ASP A 40 9.07 -8.19 -4.26
C ASP A 40 10.12 -9.13 -3.64
N ARG A 41 9.63 -10.15 -2.92
CA ARG A 41 10.38 -11.17 -2.20
C ARG A 41 9.49 -12.38 -1.94
N PHE A 42 10.13 -13.53 -1.77
CA PHE A 42 9.45 -14.72 -1.26
C PHE A 42 8.96 -14.51 0.18
N ILE A 43 7.89 -15.22 0.51
CA ILE A 43 7.28 -15.25 1.84
C ILE A 43 7.74 -16.53 2.55
N GLU A 44 8.02 -16.40 3.84
CA GLU A 44 8.32 -17.53 4.71
C GLU A 44 7.07 -18.38 4.99
N SER A 45 7.26 -19.66 5.33
CA SER A 45 6.17 -20.47 5.86
C SER A 45 5.87 -20.06 7.31
N GLY A 46 4.61 -19.83 7.65
CA GLY A 46 4.23 -19.43 9.00
C GLY A 46 2.71 -19.25 9.18
N GLY A 47 2.30 -18.90 10.39
CA GLY A 47 0.90 -18.59 10.67
C GLY A 47 0.49 -17.25 10.05
N ILE A 48 -0.76 -17.13 9.59
CA ILE A 48 -1.26 -15.92 8.91
C ILE A 48 -1.00 -14.64 9.75
N ALA A 49 -1.29 -14.67 11.06
CA ALA A 49 -1.08 -13.52 11.93
C ALA A 49 0.40 -13.11 12.04
N GLU A 50 1.31 -14.08 12.07
CA GLU A 50 2.75 -13.85 12.14
C GLU A 50 3.26 -13.30 10.81
N LEU A 51 2.82 -13.88 9.69
CA LEU A 51 3.19 -13.41 8.35
C LEU A 51 2.70 -11.98 8.10
N LEU A 52 1.46 -11.67 8.49
CA LEU A 52 0.95 -10.30 8.40
C LEU A 52 1.76 -9.33 9.28
N ALA A 53 2.22 -9.74 10.46
CA ALA A 53 3.10 -8.94 11.29
C ALA A 53 4.48 -8.74 10.65
N HIS A 54 5.09 -9.82 10.15
CA HIS A 54 6.42 -9.83 9.54
C HIS A 54 6.47 -8.95 8.28
N HIS A 55 5.42 -9.01 7.45
CA HIS A 55 5.32 -8.24 6.23
C HIS A 55 4.68 -6.85 6.42
N ARG A 56 4.41 -6.42 7.66
CA ARG A 56 3.84 -5.10 8.00
C ARG A 56 2.51 -4.85 7.28
N MET A 57 1.58 -5.79 7.42
CA MET A 57 0.26 -5.79 6.78
C MET A 57 -0.90 -5.79 7.79
N ARG A 58 -0.64 -5.45 9.06
CA ARG A 58 -1.68 -5.37 10.10
C ARG A 58 -2.42 -4.03 10.04
N PRO A 59 -3.59 -3.89 10.71
CA PRO A 59 -4.31 -2.62 10.77
C PRO A 59 -3.45 -1.41 11.18
N ALA A 60 -2.53 -1.60 12.13
CA ALA A 60 -1.60 -0.55 12.56
C ALA A 60 -0.63 -0.12 11.44
N ASP A 61 -0.19 -1.06 10.61
CA ASP A 61 0.72 -0.81 9.50
C ASP A 61 -0.01 -0.06 8.36
N ILE A 62 -1.27 -0.43 8.08
CA ILE A 62 -2.13 0.29 7.13
C ILE A 62 -2.37 1.73 7.61
N ALA A 63 -2.68 1.92 8.90
CA ALA A 63 -2.88 3.24 9.48
C ALA A 63 -1.59 4.09 9.42
N ALA A 64 -0.42 3.49 9.63
CA ALA A 64 0.87 4.17 9.47
C ALA A 64 1.08 4.63 8.02
N ARG A 65 0.82 3.75 7.04
CA ARG A 65 0.90 4.11 5.61
C ARG A 65 -0.08 5.20 5.20
N ALA A 66 -1.27 5.24 5.81
CA ALA A 66 -2.23 6.31 5.59
C ALA A 66 -1.72 7.66 6.09
N ARG A 67 -1.11 7.71 7.28
CA ARG A 67 -0.48 8.93 7.80
C ARG A 67 0.65 9.41 6.89
N GLU A 68 1.53 8.49 6.47
CA GLU A 68 2.60 8.80 5.52
C GLU A 68 2.08 9.31 4.16
N ALA A 69 0.96 8.77 3.69
CA ALA A 69 0.33 9.22 2.45
C ALA A 69 -0.22 10.66 2.58
N LEU A 70 -0.81 11.00 3.73
CA LEU A 70 -1.28 12.35 4.03
C LEU A 70 -0.10 13.34 4.11
N GLU A 71 0.94 13.00 4.86
CA GLU A 71 2.15 13.84 4.97
C GLU A 71 2.86 14.03 3.63
N ALA A 72 2.90 13.00 2.78
CA ALA A 72 3.47 13.11 1.45
C ALA A 72 2.61 14.02 0.55
N LYS A 73 1.28 13.93 0.65
CA LYS A 73 0.36 14.79 -0.09
C LYS A 73 0.53 16.25 0.33
N ASP A 74 0.68 16.53 1.61
CA ASP A 74 0.83 17.89 2.15
C ASP A 74 2.19 18.54 1.78
N ARG A 75 3.16 17.74 1.30
CA ARG A 75 4.46 18.21 0.79
C ARG A 75 4.49 18.40 -0.74
N LEU A 76 3.44 18.02 -1.45
CA LEU A 76 3.36 18.29 -2.89
C LEU A 76 3.09 19.79 -3.12
N PRO A 77 3.77 20.40 -4.10
CA PRO A 77 3.61 21.82 -4.41
C PRO A 77 2.22 22.17 -4.94
#